data_AF-A0A1C2EG03-F1
#
_entry.id   AF-A0A1C2EG03-F1
#
_cell.length_a   1.000
_cell.length_b   1.000
_cell.length_c   1.000
_cell.angle_alpha   90.00
_cell.angle_beta   90.00
_cell.angle_gamma   90.00
#
_symmetry.space_group_name_H-M   'P 1'
#
loop_
_entity.id
_entity.type
_entity.pdbx_description
1 polymer ?
#
loop_
_entity_poly.entity_id
_entity_poly.type
_entity_poly.pdbx_seq_one_letter_code
_entity_poly.pdbx_strand_id
1 'polypeptide(L)'
;MNGNVEIFLKSADKVIQAKPTNELFCAERAWDHQAESGFMKKVEDDFQALANRILGNDQASFQKADLTVINEFYCLWNIRAGHKQDRVKDQSIYVENLLGLSRVYTKDEQEQLEKAGIGTIRGDFTVAGRFLASPSIRLDVARAAKDMGDSNWNILCAMEGEFIVPDNAKRMPMLPLSPTTCLWYRPTKPVAPVEQLSIGEVAWINQAAIEASTDYYFARDLSLCPCGAG
;
A
#
# COMPACT_ATOMS: atom_id res chain seq x y z
N MET A 1 7.26 4.15 -22.42
CA MET A 1 7.94 4.94 -21.36
C MET A 1 8.55 3.96 -20.37
N ASN A 2 9.80 4.17 -19.93
CA ASN A 2 10.53 3.17 -19.14
C ASN A 2 10.11 3.08 -17.65
N GLY A 3 9.07 3.81 -17.22
CA GLY A 3 8.48 3.71 -15.89
C GLY A 3 9.39 4.13 -14.72
N ASN A 4 10.56 4.70 -15.00
CA ASN A 4 11.50 5.13 -13.97
C ASN A 4 10.93 6.28 -13.15
N VAL A 5 11.33 6.33 -11.89
CA VAL A 5 10.97 7.37 -10.91
C VAL A 5 12.20 7.86 -10.17
N GLU A 6 12.12 9.06 -9.63
CA GLU A 6 13.09 9.62 -8.70
C GLU A 6 12.65 9.36 -7.26
N ILE A 7 13.53 8.73 -6.49
CA ILE A 7 13.32 8.45 -5.07
C ILE A 7 14.24 9.35 -4.26
N PHE A 8 13.68 10.10 -3.32
CA PHE A 8 14.46 10.78 -2.29
C PHE A 8 14.57 9.89 -1.05
N LEU A 9 15.78 9.49 -0.70
CA LEU A 9 16.07 8.68 0.49
C LEU A 9 16.35 9.60 1.69
N LYS A 10 15.47 9.57 2.70
CA LYS A 10 15.60 10.47 3.87
C LYS A 10 16.84 10.19 4.71
N SER A 11 17.22 8.92 4.85
CA SER A 11 18.39 8.52 5.65
C SER A 11 19.73 8.96 5.06
N ALA A 12 19.79 9.13 3.73
CA ALA A 12 21.02 9.44 3.00
C ALA A 12 20.99 10.84 2.37
N ASP A 13 19.90 11.59 2.55
CA ASP A 13 19.69 12.93 2.01
C ASP A 13 20.04 13.03 0.52
N LYS A 14 19.54 12.08 -0.28
CA LYS A 14 19.90 11.96 -1.70
C LYS A 14 18.77 11.49 -2.58
N VAL A 15 18.80 11.95 -3.83
CA VAL A 15 17.93 11.46 -4.91
C VAL A 15 18.62 10.34 -5.67
N ILE A 16 17.86 9.26 -5.95
CA ILE A 16 18.28 8.18 -6.84
C ILE A 16 17.22 7.93 -7.92
N GLN A 17 17.66 7.42 -9.06
CA GLN A 17 16.79 6.95 -10.13
C GLN A 17 16.50 5.47 -9.93
N ALA A 18 15.21 5.09 -9.96
CA ALA A 18 14.77 3.73 -9.70
C ALA A 18 13.75 3.25 -10.73
N LYS A 19 13.79 1.94 -10.99
CA LYS A 19 12.75 1.24 -11.76
C LYS A 19 11.61 0.83 -10.81
N PRO A 20 10.39 0.57 -11.32
CA PRO A 20 9.30 0.04 -10.52
C PRO A 20 9.63 -1.28 -9.79
N THR A 21 10.61 -2.03 -10.29
CA THR A 21 11.10 -3.29 -9.70
C THR A 21 12.19 -3.10 -8.65
N ASN A 22 12.44 -1.88 -8.18
CA ASN A 22 13.44 -1.62 -7.14
C ASN A 22 12.99 -2.23 -5.80
N GLU A 23 13.91 -2.88 -5.08
CA GLU A 23 13.66 -3.57 -3.81
C GLU A 23 13.08 -2.66 -2.72
N LEU A 24 13.28 -1.34 -2.80
CA LEU A 24 12.67 -0.37 -1.89
C LEU A 24 11.12 -0.45 -1.89
N PHE A 25 10.54 -0.72 -3.07
CA PHE A 25 9.10 -0.90 -3.23
C PHE A 25 8.63 -2.30 -2.81
N CYS A 26 9.54 -3.23 -2.54
CA CYS A 26 9.24 -4.58 -2.10
C CYS A 26 9.13 -4.66 -0.57
N ALA A 27 8.32 -5.59 -0.09
CA ALA A 27 8.19 -5.90 1.32
C ALA A 27 8.66 -7.34 1.56
N GLU A 28 9.97 -7.53 1.64
CA GLU A 28 10.58 -8.86 1.74
C GLU A 28 10.01 -9.70 2.91
N ARG A 29 9.24 -10.74 2.56
CA ARG A 29 8.69 -11.79 3.44
C ARG A 29 7.93 -11.28 4.68
N ALA A 30 7.31 -10.10 4.58
CA ALA A 30 6.48 -9.56 5.67
C ALA A 30 5.16 -10.33 5.89
N TRP A 31 4.70 -11.03 4.85
CA TRP A 31 3.54 -11.94 4.85
C TRP A 31 3.87 -13.19 4.01
N ASP A 32 2.97 -14.17 4.00
CA ASP A 32 3.15 -15.39 3.22
C ASP A 32 2.92 -15.19 1.71
N HIS A 33 3.44 -16.13 0.92
CA HIS A 33 3.30 -16.07 -0.55
C HIS A 33 1.84 -16.05 -1.01
N GLN A 34 0.95 -16.74 -0.29
CA GLN A 34 -0.46 -16.86 -0.68
C GLN A 34 -1.23 -15.55 -0.51
N ALA A 35 -0.92 -14.75 0.50
CA ALA A 35 -1.46 -13.40 0.61
C ALA A 35 -0.99 -12.51 -0.54
N GLU A 36 0.31 -12.55 -0.85
CA GLU A 36 0.91 -11.73 -1.91
C GLU A 36 0.35 -12.07 -3.28
N SER A 37 0.36 -13.35 -3.66
CA SER A 37 -0.14 -13.80 -4.97
C SER A 37 -1.66 -13.97 -5.04
N GLY A 38 -2.35 -13.86 -3.90
CA GLY A 38 -3.78 -14.10 -3.76
C GLY A 38 -4.57 -12.82 -3.54
N PHE A 39 -5.00 -12.60 -2.29
CA PHE A 39 -5.95 -11.52 -2.00
C PHE A 39 -5.36 -10.11 -2.23
N MET A 40 -4.09 -9.88 -1.88
CA MET A 40 -3.46 -8.57 -2.04
C MET A 40 -3.35 -8.22 -3.52
N LYS A 41 -2.86 -9.17 -4.33
CA LYS A 41 -2.81 -9.04 -5.78
C LYS A 41 -4.18 -8.73 -6.38
N LYS A 42 -5.25 -9.39 -5.92
CA LYS A 42 -6.60 -9.09 -6.41
C LYS A 42 -7.00 -7.64 -6.13
N VAL A 43 -6.74 -7.13 -4.92
CA VAL A 43 -7.02 -5.73 -4.56
C VAL A 43 -6.20 -4.76 -5.42
N GLU A 44 -4.93 -5.05 -5.66
CA GLU A 44 -4.06 -4.25 -6.54
C GLU A 44 -4.55 -4.27 -8.00
N ASP A 45 -4.90 -5.43 -8.55
CA ASP A 45 -5.37 -5.58 -9.92
C ASP A 45 -6.73 -4.87 -10.13
N ASP A 46 -7.66 -5.01 -9.19
CA ASP A 46 -8.96 -4.33 -9.22
C ASP A 46 -8.79 -2.81 -9.16
N PHE A 47 -7.89 -2.32 -8.28
CA PHE A 47 -7.59 -0.90 -8.17
C PHE A 47 -6.90 -0.36 -9.42
N GLN A 48 -5.94 -1.10 -9.99
CA GLN A 48 -5.27 -0.70 -11.23
C GLN A 48 -6.25 -0.59 -12.40
N ALA A 49 -7.21 -1.51 -12.50
CA ALA A 49 -8.27 -1.46 -13.51
C ALA A 49 -9.16 -0.21 -13.34
N LEU A 50 -9.51 0.14 -12.10
CA LEU A 50 -10.25 1.38 -11.81
C LEU A 50 -9.41 2.64 -12.11
N ALA A 51 -8.14 2.67 -11.70
CA ALA A 51 -7.23 3.79 -11.97
C ALA A 51 -7.09 4.06 -13.47
N ASN A 52 -6.97 3.00 -14.28
CA ASN A 52 -6.92 3.12 -15.75
C ASN A 52 -8.21 3.74 -16.32
N ARG A 53 -9.39 3.37 -15.80
CA ARG A 53 -10.67 3.98 -16.21
C ARG A 53 -10.75 5.46 -15.84
N ILE A 54 -10.31 5.82 -14.63
CA ILE A 54 -10.28 7.22 -14.17
C ILE A 54 -9.38 8.06 -15.08
N LEU A 55 -8.15 7.59 -15.35
CA LEU A 55 -7.18 8.29 -16.18
C LEU A 55 -7.56 8.33 -17.67
N GLY A 56 -8.38 7.39 -18.13
CA GLY A 56 -8.99 7.40 -19.47
C GLY A 56 -10.06 8.47 -19.68
N ASN A 57 -10.42 9.24 -18.64
CA ASN A 57 -11.58 10.14 -18.57
C ASN A 57 -12.93 9.43 -18.73
N ASP A 58 -12.98 8.11 -18.52
CA ASP A 58 -14.22 7.33 -18.68
C ASP A 58 -15.15 7.46 -17.47
N GLN A 59 -14.72 8.08 -16.38
CA GLN A 59 -15.47 8.09 -15.14
C GLN A 59 -15.38 9.41 -14.37
N ALA A 60 -16.49 10.17 -14.43
CA ALA A 60 -16.68 11.40 -13.66
C ALA A 60 -17.50 11.18 -12.38
N SER A 61 -17.78 9.94 -11.95
CA SER A 61 -18.43 9.66 -10.66
C SER A 61 -18.21 8.22 -10.23
N PHE A 62 -18.07 7.97 -8.93
CA PHE A 62 -17.85 6.64 -8.39
C PHE A 62 -19.16 5.93 -8.08
N GLN A 63 -19.28 4.69 -8.56
CA GLN A 63 -20.31 3.77 -8.09
C GLN A 63 -19.87 3.15 -6.77
N LYS A 64 -20.81 2.56 -6.02
CA LYS A 64 -20.50 1.89 -4.75
C LYS A 64 -19.42 0.82 -4.89
N ALA A 65 -19.41 0.08 -6.00
CA ALA A 65 -18.36 -0.91 -6.27
C ALA A 65 -16.97 -0.27 -6.43
N ASP A 66 -16.88 0.90 -7.06
CA ASP A 66 -15.61 1.63 -7.19
C ASP A 66 -15.12 2.11 -5.82
N LEU A 67 -16.02 2.63 -4.98
CA LEU A 67 -15.69 3.06 -3.62
C LEU A 67 -15.12 1.92 -2.78
N THR A 68 -15.68 0.71 -2.89
CA THR A 68 -15.14 -0.48 -2.23
C THR A 68 -13.70 -0.74 -2.68
N VAL A 69 -13.44 -0.72 -3.99
CA VAL A 69 -12.10 -0.96 -4.56
C VAL A 69 -11.10 0.09 -4.06
N ILE A 70 -11.48 1.37 -4.05
CA ILE A 70 -10.61 2.46 -3.56
C ILE A 70 -10.33 2.28 -2.07
N ASN A 71 -11.35 2.00 -1.25
CA ASN A 71 -11.20 1.82 0.20
C ASN A 71 -10.31 0.62 0.53
N GLU A 72 -10.52 -0.52 -0.13
CA GLU A 72 -9.71 -1.72 0.09
C GLU A 72 -8.24 -1.48 -0.23
N PHE A 73 -7.94 -0.84 -1.37
CA PHE A 73 -6.57 -0.52 -1.74
C PHE A 73 -5.92 0.49 -0.79
N TYR A 74 -6.63 1.56 -0.43
CA TYR A 74 -6.16 2.54 0.54
C TYR A 74 -5.81 1.92 1.89
N CYS A 75 -6.71 1.08 2.41
CA CYS A 75 -6.50 0.37 3.66
C CYS A 75 -5.34 -0.61 3.56
N LEU A 76 -5.26 -1.37 2.46
CA LEU A 76 -4.17 -2.34 2.23
C LEU A 76 -2.81 -1.65 2.22
N TRP A 77 -2.67 -0.51 1.53
CA TRP A 77 -1.40 0.22 1.47
C TRP A 77 -0.93 0.68 2.86
N ASN A 78 -1.83 1.24 3.67
CA ASN A 78 -1.50 1.69 5.04
C ASN A 78 -1.21 0.51 5.99
N ILE A 79 -2.01 -0.55 5.93
CA ILE A 79 -1.85 -1.73 6.81
C ILE A 79 -0.56 -2.48 6.47
N ARG A 80 -0.21 -2.63 5.17
CA ARG A 80 1.07 -3.23 4.76
C ARG A 80 2.27 -2.45 5.28
N ALA A 81 2.22 -1.12 5.26
CA ALA A 81 3.27 -0.29 5.84
C ALA A 81 3.44 -0.56 7.35
N GLY A 82 2.33 -0.66 8.09
CA GLY A 82 2.34 -1.02 9.50
C GLY A 82 2.98 -2.39 9.77
N HIS A 83 2.56 -3.43 9.05
CA HIS A 83 3.12 -4.78 9.19
C HIS A 83 4.58 -4.90 8.72
N LYS A 84 5.04 -4.06 7.79
CA LYS A 84 6.46 -4.00 7.40
C LYS A 84 7.32 -3.45 8.54
N GLN A 85 6.82 -2.45 9.27
CA GLN A 85 7.50 -1.82 10.40
C GLN A 85 7.45 -2.68 11.67
N ASP A 86 6.29 -3.25 12.00
CA ASP A 86 6.07 -4.12 13.15
C ASP A 86 5.76 -5.55 12.69
N ARG A 87 6.82 -6.28 12.31
CA ARG A 87 6.67 -7.64 11.83
C ARG A 87 6.17 -8.54 12.95
N VAL A 88 5.13 -9.32 12.65
CA VAL A 88 4.65 -10.36 13.56
C VAL A 88 5.80 -11.31 13.87
N LYS A 89 6.17 -11.40 15.14
CA LYS A 89 7.25 -12.28 15.60
C LYS A 89 6.83 -13.74 15.47
N ASP A 90 7.81 -14.60 15.26
CA ASP A 90 7.60 -16.05 15.31
C ASP A 90 7.02 -16.42 16.68
N GLN A 91 5.99 -17.26 16.68
CA GLN A 91 5.24 -17.64 17.88
C GLN A 91 5.64 -19.04 18.30
N SER A 92 6.01 -19.23 19.56
CA SER A 92 6.15 -20.57 20.12
C SER A 92 4.76 -21.12 20.44
N ILE A 93 4.53 -22.38 20.08
CA ILE A 93 3.34 -23.12 20.48
C ILE A 93 3.64 -24.12 21.61
N TYR A 94 4.83 -24.04 22.21
CA TYR A 94 5.21 -24.94 23.28
C TYR A 94 4.30 -24.76 24.50
N VAL A 95 3.79 -25.88 25.01
CA VAL A 95 3.03 -25.96 26.25
C VAL A 95 3.50 -27.17 27.04
N GLU A 96 3.41 -27.11 28.36
CA GLU A 96 3.73 -28.25 29.23
C GLU A 96 2.82 -29.43 28.87
N ASN A 97 3.42 -30.61 28.61
CA ASN A 97 2.79 -31.84 28.09
C ASN A 97 2.56 -31.92 26.56
N LEU A 98 3.25 -31.11 25.76
CA LEU A 98 3.26 -31.31 24.31
C LEU A 98 3.91 -32.67 23.94
N LEU A 99 3.18 -33.54 23.27
CA LEU A 99 3.64 -34.89 22.86
C LEU A 99 4.73 -34.87 21.78
N GLY A 100 5.01 -33.71 21.18
CA GLY A 100 5.93 -33.53 20.06
C GLY A 100 5.23 -33.36 18.71
N LEU A 101 6.01 -33.20 17.65
CA LEU A 101 5.49 -33.10 16.28
C LEU A 101 5.43 -34.49 15.64
N SER A 102 4.31 -34.79 14.96
CA SER A 102 4.19 -36.01 14.15
C SER A 102 5.14 -36.04 12.95
N ARG A 103 5.55 -34.86 12.46
CA ARG A 103 6.51 -34.69 11.38
C ARG A 103 7.24 -33.37 11.53
N VAL A 104 8.54 -33.39 11.21
CA VAL A 104 9.35 -32.18 11.00
C VAL A 104 9.67 -32.10 9.51
N TYR A 105 9.20 -31.03 8.86
CA TYR A 105 9.43 -30.80 7.43
C TYR A 105 10.81 -30.19 7.19
N THR A 106 11.46 -30.57 6.09
CA THR A 106 12.66 -29.88 5.62
C THR A 106 12.32 -28.46 5.17
N LYS A 107 13.33 -27.60 5.00
CA LYS A 107 13.11 -26.23 4.52
C LYS A 107 12.41 -26.22 3.15
N ASP A 108 12.84 -27.08 2.23
CA ASP A 108 12.26 -27.14 0.89
C ASP A 108 10.80 -27.61 0.91
N GLU A 109 10.48 -28.58 1.77
CA GLU A 109 9.09 -29.02 1.98
C GLU A 109 8.23 -27.91 2.59
N GLN A 110 8.76 -27.16 3.56
CA GLN A 110 8.07 -26.01 4.15
C GLN A 110 7.78 -24.95 3.08
N GLU A 111 8.72 -24.66 2.18
CA GLU A 111 8.53 -23.70 1.09
C GLU A 111 7.50 -24.19 0.05
N GLN A 112 7.47 -25.49 -0.25
CA GLN A 112 6.45 -26.08 -1.13
C GLN A 112 5.05 -26.03 -0.49
N LEU A 113 4.94 -26.33 0.80
CA LEU A 113 3.69 -26.26 1.55
C LEU A 113 3.19 -24.81 1.67
N GLU A 114 4.08 -23.85 1.93
CA GLU A 114 3.74 -22.43 1.98
C GLU A 114 3.19 -21.93 0.63
N LYS A 115 3.76 -22.38 -0.50
CA LYS A 115 3.20 -22.10 -1.85
C LYS A 115 1.79 -22.66 -2.03
N ALA A 116 1.47 -23.79 -1.38
CA ALA A 116 0.14 -24.36 -1.36
C ALA A 116 -0.80 -23.75 -0.31
N GLY A 117 -0.35 -22.71 0.43
CA GLY A 117 -1.12 -22.04 1.48
C GLY A 117 -1.16 -22.80 2.81
N ILE A 118 -0.25 -23.74 3.04
CA ILE A 118 -0.18 -24.56 4.26
C ILE A 118 0.93 -24.03 5.17
N GLY A 119 0.54 -23.51 6.33
CA GLY A 119 1.48 -23.16 7.41
C GLY A 119 2.06 -24.40 8.07
N THR A 120 3.32 -24.34 8.48
CA THR A 120 4.02 -25.44 9.15
C THR A 120 4.52 -25.02 10.53
N ILE A 121 4.63 -25.99 11.43
CA ILE A 121 5.32 -25.84 12.71
C ILE A 121 6.74 -26.36 12.53
N ARG A 122 7.73 -25.55 12.90
CA ARG A 122 9.15 -25.91 12.82
C ARG A 122 9.53 -26.86 13.95
N GLY A 123 10.65 -27.56 13.80
CA GLY A 123 11.14 -28.54 14.79
C GLY A 123 11.39 -27.99 16.20
N ASP A 124 11.54 -26.66 16.33
CA ASP A 124 11.67 -25.94 17.60
C ASP A 124 10.31 -25.49 18.19
N PHE A 125 9.20 -26.01 17.68
CA PHE A 125 7.84 -25.66 18.06
C PHE A 125 7.49 -24.19 17.82
N THR A 126 8.13 -23.56 16.84
CA THR A 126 7.77 -22.22 16.38
C THR A 126 6.93 -22.24 15.12
N VAL A 127 6.00 -21.29 15.02
CA VAL A 127 5.27 -20.95 13.80
C VAL A 127 5.81 -19.61 13.30
N ALA A 128 6.10 -19.55 12.01
CA ALA A 128 6.59 -18.31 11.40
C ALA A 128 5.52 -17.20 11.51
N GLY A 129 5.89 -16.02 11.99
CA GLY A 129 4.94 -14.93 12.21
C GLY A 129 4.22 -14.47 10.93
N ARG A 130 4.85 -14.65 9.76
CA ARG A 130 4.23 -14.36 8.45
C ARG A 130 2.92 -15.13 8.18
N PHE A 131 2.77 -16.36 8.71
CA PHE A 131 1.54 -17.14 8.60
C PHE A 131 0.39 -16.54 9.43
N LEU A 132 0.73 -15.74 10.43
CA LEU A 132 -0.23 -15.02 11.27
C LEU A 132 -0.50 -13.62 10.74
N ALA A 133 0.49 -12.99 10.10
CA ALA A 133 0.36 -11.68 9.49
C ALA A 133 -0.68 -11.68 8.36
N SER A 134 -0.65 -12.66 7.46
CA SER A 134 -1.55 -12.74 6.30
C SER A 134 -3.05 -12.71 6.66
N PRO A 135 -3.56 -13.57 7.56
CA PRO A 135 -4.95 -13.48 8.03
C PRO A 135 -5.28 -12.18 8.75
N SER A 136 -4.34 -11.63 9.55
CA SER A 136 -4.55 -10.35 10.25
C SER A 136 -4.74 -9.22 9.26
N ILE A 137 -3.84 -9.06 8.28
CA ILE A 137 -3.93 -8.01 7.26
C ILE A 137 -5.27 -8.09 6.53
N ARG A 138 -5.70 -9.31 6.13
CA ARG A 138 -6.98 -9.48 5.44
C ARG A 138 -8.16 -9.03 6.30
N LEU A 139 -8.17 -9.40 7.58
CA LEU A 139 -9.24 -9.02 8.51
C LEU A 139 -9.24 -7.51 8.78
N ASP A 140 -8.05 -6.92 8.95
CA ASP A 140 -7.88 -5.50 9.23
C ASP A 140 -8.27 -4.64 8.03
N VAL A 141 -7.92 -5.06 6.80
CA VAL A 141 -8.37 -4.42 5.56
C VAL A 141 -9.88 -4.48 5.44
N ALA A 142 -10.48 -5.66 5.64
CA ALA A 142 -11.93 -5.82 5.53
C ALA A 142 -12.70 -4.97 6.55
N ARG A 143 -12.19 -4.84 7.78
CA ARG A 143 -12.77 -3.99 8.82
C ARG A 143 -12.61 -2.51 8.48
N ALA A 144 -11.39 -2.06 8.22
CA ALA A 144 -11.10 -0.66 7.94
C ALA A 144 -11.84 -0.16 6.69
N ALA A 145 -11.84 -0.93 5.60
CA ALA A 145 -12.55 -0.56 4.38
C ALA A 145 -14.07 -0.49 4.57
N LYS A 146 -14.63 -1.36 5.44
CA LYS A 146 -16.05 -1.31 5.82
C LYS A 146 -16.37 -0.09 6.68
N ASP A 147 -15.51 0.25 7.64
CA ASP A 147 -15.67 1.38 8.54
C ASP A 147 -15.61 2.72 7.78
N MET A 148 -14.89 2.75 6.66
CA MET A 148 -14.89 3.87 5.72
C MET A 148 -16.25 4.07 5.02
N GLY A 149 -17.12 3.05 4.96
CA GLY A 149 -18.48 3.14 4.44
C GLY A 149 -18.57 3.56 2.97
N ASP A 150 -19.68 4.22 2.61
CA ASP A 150 -19.87 4.84 1.29
C ASP A 150 -19.06 6.15 1.19
N SER A 151 -17.74 6.00 1.32
CA SER A 151 -16.74 7.06 1.38
C SER A 151 -16.83 8.09 0.25
N ASN A 152 -16.50 9.34 0.58
CA ASN A 152 -16.43 10.45 -0.37
C ASN A 152 -14.99 10.62 -0.88
N TRP A 153 -14.73 10.04 -2.05
CA TRP A 153 -13.49 10.24 -2.80
C TRP A 153 -13.68 11.27 -3.90
N ASN A 154 -12.70 12.16 -4.06
CA ASN A 154 -12.61 13.15 -5.13
C ASN A 154 -11.44 12.79 -6.04
N ILE A 155 -11.55 13.07 -7.32
CA ILE A 155 -10.40 13.13 -8.21
C ILE A 155 -9.83 14.53 -8.13
N LEU A 156 -8.57 14.67 -7.71
CA LEU A 156 -7.83 15.92 -7.77
C LEU A 156 -6.90 15.88 -8.98
N CYS A 157 -6.96 16.92 -9.81
CA CYS A 157 -6.10 17.10 -10.96
C CYS A 157 -5.23 18.34 -10.77
N ALA A 158 -3.91 18.17 -10.84
CA ALA A 158 -2.97 19.28 -10.84
C ALA A 158 -3.07 20.03 -12.18
N MET A 159 -3.33 21.34 -12.14
CA MET A 159 -3.21 22.19 -13.33
C MET A 159 -1.73 22.41 -13.69
N GLU A 160 -0.87 22.48 -12.67
CA GLU A 160 0.57 22.67 -12.77
C GLU A 160 1.28 21.88 -11.66
N GLY A 161 2.50 21.41 -11.95
CA GLY A 161 3.30 20.58 -11.05
C GLY A 161 2.84 19.12 -10.96
N GLU A 162 3.58 18.32 -10.20
CA GLU A 162 3.32 16.90 -9.99
C GLU A 162 3.16 16.54 -8.51
N PHE A 163 2.40 15.47 -8.24
CA PHE A 163 2.21 14.91 -6.90
C PHE A 163 3.36 13.99 -6.50
N ILE A 164 3.76 14.10 -5.24
CA ILE A 164 4.69 13.18 -4.57
C ILE A 164 3.93 11.97 -4.05
N VAL A 165 4.53 10.79 -4.22
CA VAL A 165 4.07 9.54 -3.62
C VAL A 165 4.92 9.23 -2.39
N PRO A 166 4.33 9.19 -1.18
CA PRO A 166 5.06 8.78 0.01
C PRO A 166 5.34 7.27 0.00
N ASP A 167 6.32 6.78 0.75
CA ASP A 167 6.54 5.34 0.98
C ASP A 167 5.39 4.67 1.76
N ASN A 168 4.67 5.46 2.55
CA ASN A 168 3.46 5.06 3.25
C ASN A 168 2.51 6.25 3.38
N ALA A 169 1.19 6.02 3.32
CA ALA A 169 0.25 7.11 3.51
C ALA A 169 0.20 7.61 4.96
N LYS A 170 0.54 6.81 5.98
CA LYS A 170 0.48 7.22 7.39
C LYS A 170 -0.86 7.87 7.80
N ARG A 171 -1.97 7.46 7.15
CA ARG A 171 -3.32 8.06 7.24
C ARG A 171 -3.53 9.39 6.51
N MET A 172 -2.59 9.84 5.69
CA MET A 172 -2.83 10.87 4.70
C MET A 172 -3.95 10.39 3.76
N PRO A 173 -4.99 11.20 3.52
CA PRO A 173 -6.18 10.77 2.81
C PRO A 173 -6.00 10.84 1.29
N MET A 174 -4.88 10.32 0.75
CA MET A 174 -4.59 10.35 -0.68
C MET A 174 -4.27 8.98 -1.27
N LEU A 175 -4.51 8.85 -2.57
CA LEU A 175 -3.99 7.79 -3.43
C LEU A 175 -3.56 8.38 -4.77
N PRO A 176 -2.25 8.56 -5.03
CA PRO A 176 -1.75 9.00 -6.33
C PRO A 176 -2.09 7.99 -7.44
N LEU A 177 -2.62 8.48 -8.57
CA LEU A 177 -2.95 7.66 -9.75
C LEU A 177 -1.99 7.89 -10.91
N SER A 178 -1.58 9.14 -11.09
CA SER A 178 -0.61 9.59 -12.08
C SER A 178 0.19 10.77 -11.50
N PRO A 179 1.23 11.27 -12.18
CA PRO A 179 1.96 12.45 -11.71
C PRO A 179 1.05 13.68 -11.48
N THR A 180 -0.07 13.81 -12.19
CA THR A 180 -0.96 14.99 -12.11
C THR A 180 -2.37 14.65 -11.62
N THR A 181 -2.63 13.41 -11.21
CA THR A 181 -3.95 12.97 -10.75
C THR A 181 -3.83 12.14 -9.49
N CYS A 182 -4.59 12.50 -8.45
CA CYS A 182 -4.72 11.68 -7.24
C CYS A 182 -6.17 11.58 -6.79
N LEU A 183 -6.49 10.53 -6.05
CA LEU A 183 -7.73 10.45 -5.29
C LEU A 183 -7.50 11.06 -3.92
N TRP A 184 -8.51 11.78 -3.42
CA TRP A 184 -8.47 12.39 -2.10
C TRP A 184 -9.75 12.08 -1.32
N TYR A 185 -9.59 11.61 -0.09
CA TYR A 185 -10.70 11.24 0.79
C TYR A 185 -11.17 12.45 1.63
N ARG A 186 -12.44 12.84 1.52
CA ARG A 186 -13.05 13.92 2.31
C ARG A 186 -14.32 13.47 3.05
N PRO A 187 -14.26 13.20 4.36
CA PRO A 187 -15.40 12.61 5.08
C PRO A 187 -16.64 13.50 5.25
N THR A 188 -16.62 14.80 4.91
CA THR A 188 -17.63 15.76 5.38
C THR A 188 -18.26 16.71 4.34
N LYS A 189 -18.03 16.54 3.02
CA LYS A 189 -18.62 17.46 2.01
C LYS A 189 -19.15 16.74 0.77
N PRO A 190 -20.19 17.26 0.10
CA PRO A 190 -20.51 16.85 -1.26
C PRO A 190 -19.35 17.24 -2.18
N VAL A 191 -18.94 16.26 -2.96
CA VAL A 191 -17.72 16.26 -3.76
C VAL A 191 -18.04 16.76 -5.17
N ALA A 192 -17.32 17.77 -5.66
CA ALA A 192 -17.17 17.91 -7.10
C ALA A 192 -16.35 16.70 -7.57
N PRO A 193 -16.85 15.86 -8.50
CA PRO A 193 -16.18 14.58 -8.79
C PRO A 193 -14.74 14.72 -9.24
N VAL A 194 -14.44 15.85 -9.90
CA VAL A 194 -13.11 16.28 -10.31
C VAL A 194 -12.89 17.70 -9.81
N GLU A 195 -11.76 17.94 -9.16
CA GLU A 195 -11.32 19.25 -8.65
C GLU A 195 -9.96 19.59 -9.27
N GLN A 196 -9.86 20.77 -9.87
CA GLN A 196 -8.62 21.26 -10.46
C GLN A 196 -7.84 22.06 -9.41
N LEU A 197 -6.59 21.70 -9.18
CA LEU A 197 -5.73 22.31 -8.18
C LEU A 197 -4.74 23.28 -8.80
N SER A 198 -4.59 24.43 -8.16
CA SER A 198 -3.49 25.36 -8.40
C SER A 198 -2.14 24.78 -7.92
N ILE A 199 -1.04 25.35 -8.42
CA ILE A 199 0.31 24.94 -8.01
C ILE A 199 0.54 25.04 -6.49
N GLY A 200 -0.08 26.02 -5.83
CA GLY A 200 0.02 26.21 -4.37
C GLY A 200 -0.71 25.12 -3.58
N GLU A 201 -1.85 24.64 -4.09
CA GLU A 201 -2.58 23.51 -3.49
C GLU A 201 -1.82 22.20 -3.70
N VAL A 202 -1.22 21.99 -4.87
CA VAL A 202 -0.33 20.85 -5.13
C VAL A 202 0.87 20.90 -4.18
N ALA A 203 1.48 22.08 -3.98
CA ALA A 203 2.62 22.26 -3.08
C ALA A 203 2.28 21.91 -1.63
N TRP A 204 1.09 22.29 -1.16
CA TRP A 204 0.61 21.95 0.17
C TRP A 204 0.42 20.44 0.34
N ILE A 205 -0.17 19.77 -0.66
CA ILE A 205 -0.35 18.32 -0.67
C ILE A 205 1.00 17.59 -0.66
N ASN A 206 1.94 18.03 -1.49
CA ASN A 206 3.29 17.46 -1.56
C ASN A 206 4.06 17.62 -0.24
N GLN A 207 3.94 18.77 0.41
CA GLN A 207 4.54 19.01 1.72
C GLN A 207 3.99 18.01 2.76
N ALA A 208 2.67 17.80 2.79
CA ALA A 208 2.05 16.80 3.66
C ALA A 208 2.52 15.37 3.33
N ALA A 209 2.71 15.04 2.05
CA ALA A 209 3.23 13.74 1.63
C ALA A 209 4.68 13.52 2.11
N ILE A 210 5.54 14.53 2.00
CA ILE A 210 6.92 14.49 2.50
C ILE A 210 6.92 14.26 4.01
N GLU A 211 6.10 15.00 4.76
CA GLU A 211 5.99 14.87 6.21
C GLU A 211 5.46 13.49 6.64
N ALA A 212 4.48 12.94 5.92
CA ALA A 212 3.94 11.60 6.17
C ALA A 212 4.97 10.49 5.88
N SER A 213 5.88 10.68 4.93
CA SER A 213 6.84 9.66 4.51
C SER A 213 7.79 9.23 5.65
N THR A 214 8.18 7.95 5.71
CA THR A 214 9.12 7.45 6.74
C THR A 214 10.54 7.35 6.23
N ASP A 215 10.76 6.53 5.22
CA ASP A 215 12.09 6.17 4.72
C ASP A 215 12.43 6.92 3.43
N TYR A 216 11.44 7.07 2.55
CA TYR A 216 11.58 7.73 1.26
C TYR A 216 10.26 8.30 0.75
N TYR A 217 10.34 9.14 -0.26
CA TYR A 217 9.23 9.51 -1.13
C TYR A 217 9.72 9.53 -2.56
N PHE A 218 8.81 9.45 -3.52
CA PHE A 218 9.17 9.41 -4.93
C PHE A 218 8.17 10.14 -5.81
N ALA A 219 8.63 10.52 -6.99
CA ALA A 219 7.81 11.06 -8.06
C ALA A 219 8.40 10.65 -9.40
N ARG A 220 7.69 10.92 -10.50
CA ARG A 220 8.27 10.74 -11.84
C ARG A 220 9.51 11.63 -12.02
N ASP A 221 9.41 12.88 -11.58
CA ASP A 221 10.48 13.87 -11.57
C ASP A 221 10.27 14.80 -10.35
N LEU A 222 11.20 14.75 -9.39
CA LEU A 222 11.06 15.52 -8.15
C LEU A 222 11.22 17.04 -8.39
N SER A 223 11.86 17.46 -9.48
CA SER A 223 12.00 18.88 -9.83
C SER A 223 10.68 19.51 -10.30
N LEU A 224 9.72 18.68 -10.74
CA LEU A 224 8.38 19.12 -11.12
C LEU A 224 7.39 19.12 -9.94
N CYS A 225 7.82 18.67 -8.76
CA CYS A 225 6.98 18.59 -7.58
C CYS A 225 7.14 19.86 -6.73
N PRO A 226 6.20 20.83 -6.78
CA PRO A 226 6.31 22.02 -5.95
C PRO A 226 6.23 21.63 -4.47
N CYS A 227 7.01 22.29 -3.62
CA CYS A 227 7.05 22.07 -2.18
C CYS A 227 7.16 23.43 -1.46
N GLY A 228 6.40 23.62 -0.39
CA GLY A 228 6.30 24.90 0.34
C GLY A 228 5.17 25.80 -0.17
N ALA A 229 4.57 26.58 0.74
CA ALA A 229 3.68 27.68 0.33
C ALA A 229 4.55 28.72 -0.38
N GLY A 230 4.12 29.15 -1.57
CA GLY A 230 4.85 30.10 -2.43
C GLY A 230 5.30 31.38 -1.73
#